data_AF-N1Q6I9-F1
#
_entry.id   AF-N1Q6I9-F1
#
_cell.length_a   1.000
_cell.length_b   1.000
_cell.length_c   1.000
_cell.angle_alpha   90.00
_cell.angle_beta   90.00
_cell.angle_gamma   90.00
#
_symmetry.space_group_name_H-M   'P 1'
#
loop_
_entity.id
_entity.type
_entity.pdbx_description
1 polymer ?
#
loop_
_entity_poly.entity_id
_entity_poly.type
_entity_poly.pdbx_seq_one_letter_code
_entity_poly.pdbx_strand_id
1 'polypeptide(L)'
;MEQTSGQKRYSLFGGDESWQAQDWTDSDDRVRGGKSQSYLECSDEIGRFYGTLDIKTLGGAGFASQRTTGEDREWDLSDYAGIEICVAKGDKKRYTFILKDKLLPPDPENGREQASISYECDFELPPQTKPGPAHERFVFIPWSSFNATYRGRLKKDAKPINLKKVKRMSIMMRSFFGAQEGDFSLSMRSISALAKAPPPGDEIPIAMHQDALEKGQAIPQSTGIGDAEWYSGRQDFYELVRRRRMYLLLGATAVMALFIFMRRSCQMYPFASLIRLFNKSSYVPRATLVEA
;
A
#
# COMPACT_ATOMS: atom_id res chain seq x y z
N MET A 1 -33.02 -3.49 -2.87
CA MET A 1 -31.92 -3.07 -1.98
C MET A 1 -30.87 -4.15 -2.06
N GLU A 2 -29.81 -3.90 -2.82
CA GLU A 2 -28.76 -4.85 -3.11
C GLU A 2 -27.86 -4.97 -1.88
N GLN A 3 -27.88 -6.14 -1.22
CA GLN A 3 -26.94 -6.45 -0.15
C GLN A 3 -25.55 -6.53 -0.78
N THR A 4 -24.74 -5.50 -0.59
CA THR A 4 -23.30 -5.56 -0.81
C THR A 4 -22.76 -6.71 0.02
N SER A 5 -22.18 -7.72 -0.62
CA SER A 5 -21.59 -8.87 0.06
C SER A 5 -20.54 -8.35 1.05
N GLY A 6 -20.87 -8.34 2.35
CA GLY A 6 -20.04 -7.76 3.39
C GLY A 6 -18.63 -8.32 3.33
N GLN A 7 -17.65 -7.46 3.10
CA GLN A 7 -16.24 -7.81 3.21
C GLN A 7 -16.01 -8.27 4.65
N LYS A 8 -15.69 -9.56 4.86
CA LYS A 8 -15.39 -10.13 6.19
C LYS A 8 -14.28 -9.26 6.83
N ARG A 9 -14.67 -8.45 7.80
CA ARG A 9 -13.82 -7.58 8.63
C ARG A 9 -13.79 -8.17 10.02
N TYR A 10 -12.61 -8.21 10.61
CA TYR A 10 -12.43 -8.59 12.00
C TYR A 10 -11.86 -7.40 12.77
N SER A 11 -12.68 -6.81 13.63
CA SER A 11 -12.31 -5.71 14.50
C SER A 11 -11.39 -6.23 15.61
N LEU A 12 -10.12 -5.80 15.59
CA LEU A 12 -9.11 -6.23 16.56
C LEU A 12 -9.09 -5.29 17.77
N PHE A 13 -9.19 -3.99 17.51
CA PHE A 13 -9.29 -2.92 18.49
C PHE A 13 -10.13 -1.78 17.91
N GLY A 14 -11.07 -1.25 18.69
CA GLY A 14 -12.00 -0.25 18.17
C GLY A 14 -12.97 -0.81 17.12
N GLY A 15 -13.66 0.08 16.43
CA GLY A 15 -14.63 -0.28 15.39
C GLY A 15 -15.93 -0.80 15.99
N ASP A 16 -16.19 -2.10 15.86
CA ASP A 16 -17.37 -2.75 16.44
C ASP A 16 -17.23 -3.00 17.96
N GLU A 17 -16.00 -2.89 18.47
CA GLU A 17 -15.64 -3.04 19.89
C GLU A 17 -15.06 -1.73 20.42
N SER A 18 -15.14 -1.49 21.73
CA SER A 18 -14.51 -0.32 22.35
C SER A 18 -13.00 -0.49 22.52
N TRP A 19 -12.25 0.61 22.50
CA TRP A 19 -10.84 0.56 22.89
C TRP A 19 -10.70 0.33 24.39
N GLN A 20 -9.88 -0.64 24.78
CA GLN A 20 -9.64 -0.99 26.18
C GLN A 20 -8.20 -0.63 26.57
N ALA A 21 -8.01 0.27 27.52
CA ALA A 21 -6.67 0.70 27.94
C ALA A 21 -5.81 -0.47 28.47
N GLN A 22 -6.44 -1.43 29.17
CA GLN A 22 -5.77 -2.62 29.70
C GLN A 22 -5.18 -3.56 28.65
N ASP A 23 -5.62 -3.42 27.39
CA ASP A 23 -5.09 -4.22 26.27
C ASP A 23 -3.72 -3.76 25.82
N TRP A 24 -3.24 -2.61 26.31
CA TRP A 24 -2.02 -1.97 25.83
C TRP A 24 -1.12 -1.54 26.97
N THR A 25 0.17 -1.53 26.70
CA THR A 25 1.19 -1.04 27.62
C THR A 25 2.37 -0.49 26.85
N ASP A 26 3.09 0.44 27.47
CA ASP A 26 4.25 1.05 26.87
C ASP A 26 5.42 0.07 26.78
N SER A 27 6.22 0.27 25.74
CA SER A 27 7.51 -0.39 25.56
C SER A 27 8.42 0.64 24.91
N ASP A 28 8.76 1.68 25.66
CA ASP A 28 9.57 2.80 25.19
C ASP A 28 11.08 2.56 25.37
N ASP A 29 11.91 3.41 24.77
CA ASP A 29 13.37 3.35 24.88
C ASP A 29 13.96 3.56 26.29
N ARG A 30 13.11 3.91 27.27
CA ARG A 30 13.45 4.05 28.70
C ARG A 30 14.11 2.80 29.28
N VAL A 31 13.76 1.61 28.76
CA VAL A 31 14.39 0.33 29.15
C VAL A 31 15.88 0.25 28.80
N ARG A 32 16.36 1.17 27.97
CA ARG A 32 17.77 1.37 27.57
C ARG A 32 18.33 2.72 28.01
N GLY A 33 17.65 3.42 28.91
CA GLY A 33 18.05 4.75 29.40
C GLY A 33 17.64 5.91 28.51
N GLY A 34 16.77 5.69 27.51
CA GLY A 34 16.18 6.77 26.71
C GLY A 34 15.14 7.59 27.49
N LYS A 35 14.67 8.66 26.86
CA LYS A 35 13.69 9.60 27.43
C LYS A 35 12.42 9.74 26.60
N SER A 36 12.23 8.89 25.59
CA SER A 36 10.99 8.86 24.85
C SER A 36 9.88 8.30 25.74
N GLN A 37 8.66 8.79 25.54
CA GLN A 37 7.51 8.30 26.29
C GLN A 37 6.28 8.26 25.40
N SER A 38 5.55 7.16 25.49
CA SER A 38 4.27 7.00 24.81
C SER A 38 3.13 6.69 25.79
N TYR A 39 1.92 6.93 25.30
CA TYR A 39 0.67 6.67 25.97
C TYR A 39 -0.36 6.17 24.94
N LEU A 40 -1.28 5.33 25.40
CA LEU A 40 -2.51 5.03 24.68
C LEU A 40 -3.71 5.45 25.54
N GLU A 41 -4.38 6.51 25.11
CA GLU A 41 -5.62 6.97 25.71
C GLU A 41 -6.80 6.35 24.97
N CYS A 42 -7.67 5.65 25.68
CA CYS A 42 -8.79 4.92 25.10
C CYS A 42 -10.11 5.58 25.48
N SER A 43 -11.00 5.68 24.49
CA SER A 43 -12.42 5.98 24.62
C SER A 43 -13.20 4.94 23.81
N ASP A 44 -14.52 4.92 23.91
CA ASP A 44 -15.34 3.94 23.19
C ASP A 44 -15.06 3.91 21.68
N GLU A 45 -14.84 5.09 21.07
CA GLU A 45 -14.67 5.21 19.62
C GLU A 45 -13.23 5.44 19.16
N ILE A 46 -12.34 5.87 20.04
CA ILE A 46 -10.99 6.32 19.69
C ILE A 46 -9.94 5.75 20.64
N GLY A 47 -8.92 5.14 20.06
CA GLY A 47 -7.61 4.91 20.69
C GLY A 47 -6.62 5.96 20.20
N ARG A 48 -6.12 6.79 21.10
CA ARG A 48 -5.13 7.83 20.80
C ARG A 48 -3.75 7.41 21.27
N PHE A 49 -2.88 7.07 20.33
CA PHE A 49 -1.46 6.84 20.56
C PHE A 49 -0.71 8.17 20.49
N TYR A 50 -0.09 8.61 21.58
CA TYR A 50 0.58 9.91 21.63
C TYR A 50 1.76 9.91 22.60
N GLY A 51 2.57 10.96 22.55
CA GLY A 51 3.69 11.15 23.47
C GLY A 51 4.76 12.06 22.90
N THR A 52 5.99 11.89 23.39
CA THR A 52 7.15 12.67 22.97
C THR A 52 8.29 11.71 22.64
N LEU A 53 8.87 11.89 21.44
CA LEU A 53 10.04 11.16 20.98
C LEU A 53 11.30 12.00 21.24
N ASP A 54 12.16 11.52 22.15
CA ASP A 54 13.49 12.12 22.38
C ASP A 54 14.54 11.34 21.59
N ILE A 55 15.30 12.06 20.76
CA ILE A 55 16.39 11.46 19.98
C ILE A 55 17.75 11.86 20.53
N LYS A 56 17.83 12.78 21.49
CA LYS A 56 19.10 13.33 21.96
C LYS A 56 19.79 12.41 22.95
N THR A 57 19.03 11.81 23.86
CA THR A 57 19.59 10.99 24.95
C THR A 57 20.35 9.76 24.42
N LEU A 58 19.89 9.18 23.31
CA LEU A 58 20.51 8.01 22.70
C LEU A 58 21.23 8.34 21.37
N GLY A 59 21.70 9.57 21.20
CA GLY A 59 22.58 9.94 20.09
C GLY A 59 21.95 9.81 18.69
N GLY A 60 20.73 10.31 18.52
CA GLY A 60 19.93 10.23 17.29
C GLY A 60 19.02 9.01 17.21
N ALA A 61 19.21 8.02 18.09
CA ALA A 61 18.26 6.93 18.26
C ALA A 61 17.15 7.32 19.24
N GLY A 62 15.98 6.73 19.07
CA GLY A 62 14.86 6.89 20.01
C GLY A 62 13.63 6.14 19.50
N PHE A 63 12.82 5.62 20.42
CA PHE A 63 11.50 5.09 20.10
C PHE A 63 10.55 5.17 21.28
N ALA A 64 9.29 5.43 20.96
CA ALA A 64 8.16 5.37 21.87
C ALA A 64 7.13 4.41 21.25
N SER A 65 6.66 3.41 21.98
CA SER A 65 5.75 2.41 21.43
C SER A 65 4.74 1.89 22.44
N GLN A 66 3.55 1.58 21.95
CA GLN A 66 2.51 0.86 22.67
C GLN A 66 2.35 -0.51 22.05
N ARG A 67 2.27 -1.55 22.87
CA ARG A 67 2.07 -2.93 22.43
C ARG A 67 0.95 -3.60 23.19
N THR A 68 0.35 -4.61 22.59
CA THR A 68 -0.70 -5.38 23.24
C THR A 68 -0.17 -6.13 24.47
N THR A 69 -0.98 -6.23 25.52
CA THR A 69 -0.74 -7.02 26.73
C THR A 69 -1.19 -8.47 26.54
N GLY A 70 -0.86 -9.34 27.50
CA GLY A 70 -1.23 -10.75 27.50
C GLY A 70 -0.30 -11.63 26.66
N GLU A 71 0.48 -12.47 27.34
CA GLU A 71 1.44 -13.38 26.69
C GLU A 71 0.76 -14.59 26.04
N ASP A 72 -0.45 -14.93 26.49
CA ASP A 72 -1.25 -16.06 25.99
C ASP A 72 -2.17 -15.68 24.82
N ARG A 73 -2.26 -14.39 24.46
CA ARG A 73 -3.10 -13.94 23.35
C ARG A 73 -2.65 -14.60 22.04
N GLU A 74 -3.62 -14.99 21.21
CA GLU A 74 -3.38 -15.54 19.89
C GLU A 74 -4.48 -15.07 18.94
N TRP A 75 -4.09 -14.53 17.80
CA TRP A 75 -4.99 -14.20 16.71
C TRP A 75 -4.67 -15.06 15.49
N ASP A 76 -5.68 -15.76 14.98
CA ASP A 76 -5.63 -16.37 13.65
C ASP A 76 -6.11 -15.36 12.62
N LEU A 77 -5.16 -14.82 11.88
CA LEU A 77 -5.36 -13.85 10.80
C LEU A 77 -5.11 -14.46 9.42
N SER A 78 -5.02 -15.79 9.31
CA SER A 78 -4.63 -16.47 8.06
C SER A 78 -5.67 -16.37 6.94
N ASP A 79 -6.93 -16.11 7.29
CA ASP A 79 -8.04 -15.87 6.36
C ASP A 79 -8.08 -14.43 5.79
N TYR A 80 -7.21 -13.54 6.27
CA TYR A 80 -7.25 -12.12 5.94
C TYR A 80 -6.14 -11.75 4.96
N ALA A 81 -6.29 -10.61 4.28
CA ALA A 81 -5.33 -10.09 3.30
C ALA A 81 -4.34 -9.07 3.91
N GLY A 82 -4.68 -8.48 5.05
CA GLY A 82 -3.88 -7.47 5.71
C GLY A 82 -4.61 -6.79 6.86
N ILE A 83 -3.94 -5.79 7.43
CA ILE A 83 -4.46 -4.91 8.48
C ILE A 83 -4.95 -3.60 7.87
N GLU A 84 -6.10 -3.12 8.31
CA GLU A 84 -6.58 -1.77 8.09
C GLU A 84 -6.51 -0.99 9.40
N ILE A 85 -5.94 0.21 9.34
CA ILE A 85 -6.00 1.20 10.42
C ILE A 85 -6.89 2.34 9.94
N CYS A 86 -8.04 2.52 10.61
CA CYS A 86 -8.91 3.65 10.37
C CYS A 86 -8.47 4.83 11.25
N VAL A 87 -7.87 5.84 10.64
CA VAL A 87 -7.31 7.00 11.31
C VAL A 87 -8.33 8.12 11.34
N ALA A 88 -8.69 8.57 12.55
CA ALA A 88 -9.49 9.78 12.74
C ALA A 88 -8.63 11.04 12.55
N LYS A 89 -7.45 11.08 13.16
CA LYS A 89 -6.55 12.25 13.14
C LYS A 89 -5.09 11.84 13.32
N GLY A 90 -4.23 12.24 12.40
CA GLY A 90 -2.77 12.11 12.47
C GLY A 90 -2.06 13.47 12.43
N ASP A 91 -0.74 13.41 12.49
CA ASP A 91 0.15 14.55 12.75
C ASP A 91 1.33 14.64 11.77
N LYS A 92 1.24 13.98 10.62
CA LYS A 92 2.28 13.95 9.58
C LYS A 92 3.62 13.35 10.02
N LYS A 93 3.64 12.59 11.12
CA LYS A 93 4.78 11.75 11.48
C LYS A 93 4.73 10.41 10.74
N ARG A 94 5.88 9.73 10.72
CA ARG A 94 5.99 8.34 10.28
C ARG A 94 5.83 7.41 11.48
N TYR A 95 4.99 6.40 11.32
CA TYR A 95 4.73 5.37 12.33
C TYR A 95 5.15 4.00 11.82
N THR A 96 5.37 3.07 12.74
CA THR A 96 5.63 1.66 12.43
C THR A 96 4.54 0.81 13.09
N PHE A 97 3.87 -0.03 12.31
CA PHE A 97 3.02 -1.10 12.83
C PHE A 97 3.83 -2.39 12.87
N ILE A 98 3.75 -3.11 14.00
CA ILE A 98 4.62 -4.24 14.31
C ILE A 98 3.78 -5.44 14.70
N LEU A 99 4.15 -6.61 14.18
CA LEU A 99 3.59 -7.90 14.57
C LEU A 99 4.69 -8.82 15.12
N LYS A 100 4.33 -9.65 16.10
CA LYS A 100 5.10 -10.84 16.47
C LYS A 100 4.19 -12.07 16.41
N ASP A 101 4.70 -13.16 15.87
CA ASP A 101 4.06 -14.49 15.86
C ASP A 101 4.64 -15.44 16.92
N LYS A 102 5.67 -14.98 17.65
CA LYS A 102 6.32 -15.72 18.72
C LYS A 102 6.77 -14.76 19.81
N LEU A 103 6.49 -15.12 21.05
CA LEU A 103 7.02 -14.49 22.24
C LEU A 103 8.03 -15.46 22.88
N LEU A 104 9.14 -14.92 23.34
CA LEU A 104 10.13 -15.65 24.12
C LEU A 104 9.77 -15.49 25.60
N PRO A 105 10.07 -16.48 26.45
CA PRO A 105 9.97 -16.29 27.89
C PRO A 105 10.81 -15.09 28.31
N PRO A 106 10.46 -14.41 29.41
CA PRO A 106 11.32 -13.38 29.98
C PRO A 106 12.74 -13.91 30.21
N ASP A 107 13.71 -13.01 30.11
CA ASP A 107 15.11 -13.29 30.42
C ASP A 107 15.20 -13.85 31.85
N PRO A 108 15.80 -15.03 32.05
CA PRO A 108 15.82 -15.69 33.36
C PRO A 108 16.69 -14.97 34.40
N GLU A 109 17.63 -14.11 33.98
CA GLU A 109 18.54 -13.39 34.88
C GLU A 109 17.94 -12.06 35.34
N ASN A 110 17.32 -11.31 34.43
CA ASN A 110 16.85 -9.94 34.71
C ASN A 110 15.34 -9.75 34.56
N GLY A 111 14.60 -10.78 34.14
CA GLY A 111 13.15 -10.77 33.99
C GLY A 111 12.63 -9.92 32.82
N ARG A 112 13.51 -9.36 31.98
CA ARG A 112 13.11 -8.47 30.88
C ARG A 112 12.64 -9.24 29.66
N GLU A 113 11.82 -8.59 28.83
CA GLU A 113 11.45 -9.14 27.52
C GLU A 113 12.71 -9.33 26.65
N GLN A 114 12.86 -10.53 26.10
CA GLN A 114 13.97 -10.85 25.21
C GLN A 114 13.71 -10.31 23.79
N ALA A 115 14.79 -9.96 23.10
CA ALA A 115 14.69 -9.57 21.70
C ALA A 115 14.41 -10.80 20.82
N SER A 116 13.36 -10.69 19.99
CA SER A 116 12.94 -11.71 19.02
C SER A 116 12.85 -11.10 17.63
N ILE A 117 12.47 -11.92 16.63
CA ILE A 117 12.03 -11.39 15.34
C ILE A 117 10.75 -10.59 15.54
N SER A 118 10.67 -9.44 14.88
CA SER A 118 9.49 -8.61 14.71
C SER A 118 9.21 -8.47 13.22
N TYR A 119 7.95 -8.32 12.83
CA TYR A 119 7.55 -8.03 11.46
C TYR A 119 7.03 -6.60 11.44
N GLU A 120 7.76 -5.71 10.77
CA GLU A 120 7.56 -4.26 10.83
C GLU A 120 7.10 -3.72 9.47
N CYS A 121 6.16 -2.78 9.50
CA CYS A 121 5.79 -1.98 8.35
C CYS A 121 5.66 -0.50 8.76
N ASP A 122 6.38 0.37 8.05
CA ASP A 122 6.28 1.81 8.23
C ASP A 122 5.15 2.39 7.38
N PHE A 123 4.45 3.40 7.93
CA PHE A 123 3.42 4.16 7.21
C PHE A 123 3.46 5.65 7.61
N GLU A 124 2.95 6.51 6.71
CA GLU A 124 2.89 7.96 6.89
C GLU A 124 1.48 8.48 6.58
N LEU A 125 1.13 9.63 7.17
CA LEU A 125 -0.20 10.25 7.02
C LEU A 125 -0.10 11.75 6.73
N PRO A 126 -0.41 12.21 5.52
CA PRO A 126 -0.70 11.42 4.32
C PRO A 126 0.54 10.67 3.80
N PRO A 127 0.39 9.63 2.97
CA PRO A 127 1.53 9.05 2.26
C PRO A 127 2.28 10.08 1.42
N GLN A 128 3.61 9.98 1.34
CA GLN A 128 4.45 10.87 0.52
C GLN A 128 4.04 10.89 -0.96
N THR A 129 3.59 9.75 -1.46
CA THR A 129 3.17 9.59 -2.86
C THR A 129 1.85 10.29 -3.18
N LYS A 130 1.06 10.63 -2.16
CA LYS A 130 -0.23 11.31 -2.29
C LYS A 130 -0.41 12.32 -1.16
N PRO A 131 0.10 13.56 -1.30
CA PRO A 131 -0.10 14.60 -0.30
C PRO A 131 -1.59 14.89 -0.08
N GLY A 132 -1.97 15.25 1.14
CA GLY A 132 -3.35 15.48 1.55
C GLY A 132 -3.50 15.68 3.07
N PRO A 133 -4.74 15.69 3.59
CA PRO A 133 -4.94 15.74 5.03
C PRO A 133 -4.48 14.45 5.73
N ALA A 134 -4.07 14.61 6.99
CA ALA A 134 -3.70 13.52 7.88
C ALA A 134 -4.88 13.04 8.76
N HIS A 135 -6.10 13.51 8.49
CA HIS A 135 -7.33 13.11 9.19
C HIS A 135 -8.23 12.32 8.26
N GLU A 136 -9.09 11.47 8.84
CA GLU A 136 -10.07 10.66 8.11
C GLU A 136 -9.40 9.86 6.97
N ARG A 137 -8.55 8.92 7.36
CA ARG A 137 -7.76 8.10 6.44
C ARG A 137 -7.88 6.63 6.76
N PHE A 138 -7.81 5.80 5.73
CA PHE A 138 -7.63 4.37 5.86
C PHE A 138 -6.21 4.01 5.43
N VAL A 139 -5.49 3.28 6.30
CA VAL A 139 -4.17 2.74 5.98
C VAL A 139 -4.31 1.23 5.89
N PHE A 140 -4.21 0.68 4.68
CA PHE A 140 -4.19 -0.77 4.48
C PHE A 140 -2.76 -1.29 4.36
N ILE A 141 -2.39 -2.25 5.21
CA ILE A 141 -1.08 -2.87 5.28
C ILE A 141 -1.24 -4.35 4.87
N PRO A 142 -0.97 -4.71 3.61
CA PRO A 142 -1.00 -6.11 3.19
C PRO A 142 0.14 -6.89 3.85
N TRP A 143 -0.03 -8.20 4.04
CA TRP A 143 0.99 -9.04 4.69
C TRP A 143 2.36 -8.98 4.03
N SER A 144 2.39 -8.79 2.70
CA SER A 144 3.62 -8.66 1.93
C SER A 144 4.43 -7.39 2.19
N SER A 145 3.85 -6.40 2.89
CA SER A 145 4.54 -5.15 3.25
C SER A 145 5.40 -5.28 4.52
N PHE A 146 5.17 -6.32 5.31
CA PHE A 146 5.92 -6.52 6.54
C PHE A 146 7.31 -7.08 6.25
N ASN A 147 8.29 -6.47 6.90
CA ASN A 147 9.68 -6.88 6.85
C ASN A 147 10.08 -7.50 8.18
N ALA A 148 10.68 -8.68 8.13
CA ALA A 148 11.23 -9.30 9.32
C ALA A 148 12.49 -8.57 9.79
N THR A 149 12.52 -8.16 11.06
CA THR A 149 13.63 -7.45 11.67
C THR A 149 14.07 -8.14 12.95
N TYR A 150 15.33 -7.94 13.34
CA TYR A 150 15.83 -8.24 14.67
C TYR A 150 16.50 -6.99 15.23
N ARG A 151 15.93 -6.43 16.31
CA ARG A 151 16.39 -5.14 16.89
C ARG A 151 16.48 -4.03 15.83
N GLY A 152 15.45 -3.92 14.99
CA GLY A 152 15.34 -2.90 13.95
C GLY A 152 16.27 -3.08 12.74
N ARG A 153 16.98 -4.22 12.62
CA ARG A 153 17.78 -4.57 11.43
C ARG A 153 17.08 -5.63 10.61
N LEU A 154 17.03 -5.46 9.29
CA LEU A 154 16.39 -6.42 8.38
C LEU A 154 17.02 -7.82 8.51
N LYS A 155 16.15 -8.84 8.46
CA LYS A 155 16.51 -10.26 8.46
C LYS A 155 15.93 -10.92 7.21
N LYS A 156 16.68 -10.84 6.10
CA LYS A 156 16.27 -11.36 4.78
C LYS A 156 15.96 -12.86 4.80
N ASP A 157 16.68 -13.62 5.62
CA ASP A 157 16.53 -15.08 5.74
C ASP A 157 15.50 -15.51 6.81
N ALA A 158 14.77 -14.56 7.41
CA ALA A 158 13.72 -14.90 8.36
C ALA A 158 12.55 -15.59 7.64
N LYS A 159 11.88 -16.50 8.36
CA LYS A 159 10.65 -17.10 7.87
C LYS A 159 9.57 -16.02 7.74
N PRO A 160 8.60 -16.17 6.81
CA PRO A 160 7.42 -15.33 6.79
C PRO A 160 6.65 -15.43 8.11
N ILE A 161 5.93 -14.36 8.47
CA ILE A 161 5.08 -14.33 9.67
C ILE A 161 4.05 -15.46 9.65
N ASN A 162 3.92 -16.18 10.76
CA ASN A 162 2.85 -17.16 10.94
C ASN A 162 1.53 -16.47 11.34
N LEU A 163 0.72 -16.16 10.34
CA LEU A 163 -0.57 -15.49 10.53
C LEU A 163 -1.60 -16.29 11.35
N LYS A 164 -1.43 -17.60 11.51
CA LYS A 164 -2.33 -18.41 12.35
C LYS A 164 -2.13 -18.18 13.84
N LYS A 165 -0.98 -17.61 14.23
CA LYS A 165 -0.54 -17.50 15.62
C LYS A 165 0.08 -16.15 15.90
N VAL A 166 -0.54 -15.07 15.44
CA VAL A 166 -0.08 -13.72 15.81
C VAL A 166 -0.25 -13.58 17.33
N LYS A 167 0.81 -13.17 18.02
CA LYS A 167 0.89 -13.09 19.49
C LYS A 167 0.89 -11.68 20.03
N ARG A 168 1.34 -10.71 19.24
CA ARG A 168 1.48 -9.32 19.68
C ARG A 168 1.37 -8.36 18.51
N MET A 169 0.71 -7.24 18.77
CA MET A 169 0.66 -6.09 17.88
C MET A 169 1.26 -4.89 18.60
N SER A 170 1.95 -4.02 17.87
CA SER A 170 2.48 -2.77 18.41
C SER A 170 2.33 -1.64 17.42
N ILE A 171 2.18 -0.43 17.95
CA ILE A 171 2.31 0.82 17.20
C ILE A 171 3.47 1.62 17.78
N MET A 172 4.32 2.16 16.91
CA MET A 172 5.57 2.79 17.31
C MET A 172 5.82 4.08 16.57
N MET A 173 6.33 5.06 17.31
CA MET A 173 6.98 6.26 16.80
C MET A 173 8.49 6.09 17.05
N ARG A 174 9.31 6.16 16.00
CA ARG A 174 10.78 5.99 16.10
C ARG A 174 11.52 7.12 15.42
N SER A 175 12.79 7.34 15.77
CA SER A 175 13.55 8.47 15.23
C SER A 175 13.89 8.38 13.75
N PHE A 176 13.88 7.17 13.18
CA PHE A 176 14.48 6.89 11.87
C PHE A 176 15.87 7.54 11.76
N PHE A 177 16.70 7.34 12.79
CA PHE A 177 18.07 7.85 12.90
C PHE A 177 18.17 9.38 12.75
N GLY A 178 17.24 10.09 13.40
CA GLY A 178 17.22 11.54 13.49
C GLY A 178 16.34 12.23 12.44
N ALA A 179 15.60 11.49 11.63
CA ALA A 179 14.65 12.05 10.68
C ALA A 179 13.45 12.74 11.36
N GLN A 180 13.07 12.29 12.56
CA GLN A 180 11.95 12.83 13.29
C GLN A 180 12.16 12.76 14.80
N GLU A 181 11.63 13.76 15.50
CA GLU A 181 11.60 13.88 16.96
C GLU A 181 10.38 14.70 17.40
N GLY A 182 10.25 14.89 18.71
CA GLY A 182 9.25 15.75 19.33
C GLY A 182 7.91 15.06 19.57
N ASP A 183 6.89 15.88 19.80
CA ASP A 183 5.55 15.38 20.11
C ASP A 183 4.91 14.69 18.92
N PHE A 184 4.16 13.63 19.22
CA PHE A 184 3.38 12.89 18.25
C PHE A 184 1.99 12.54 18.80
N SER A 185 1.02 12.37 17.90
CA SER A 185 -0.34 11.97 18.21
C SER A 185 -1.03 11.37 16.97
N LEU A 186 -1.49 10.13 17.13
CA LEU A 186 -2.30 9.39 16.17
C LEU A 186 -3.57 8.88 16.84
N SER A 187 -4.71 9.40 16.42
CA SER A 187 -6.05 8.97 16.86
C SER A 187 -6.64 7.99 15.84
N MET A 188 -6.94 6.79 16.30
CA MET A 188 -7.44 5.69 15.47
C MET A 188 -8.86 5.33 15.92
N ARG A 189 -9.77 5.17 14.95
CA ARG A 189 -11.10 4.61 15.18
C ARG A 189 -11.02 3.10 15.37
N SER A 190 -10.22 2.44 14.53
CA SER A 190 -10.06 0.99 14.59
C SER A 190 -8.74 0.51 14.04
N ILE A 191 -8.36 -0.67 14.50
CA ILE A 191 -7.41 -1.57 13.85
C ILE A 191 -8.20 -2.85 13.54
N SER A 192 -8.21 -3.26 12.27
CA SER A 192 -9.02 -4.39 11.82
C SER A 192 -8.27 -5.25 10.81
N ALA A 193 -8.58 -6.54 10.73
CA ALA A 193 -8.13 -7.40 9.64
C ALA A 193 -9.21 -7.46 8.54
N LEU A 194 -8.81 -7.32 7.27
CA LEU A 194 -9.75 -7.38 6.14
C LEU A 194 -9.52 -8.62 5.29
N ALA A 195 -10.59 -9.36 4.97
CA ALA A 195 -10.51 -10.59 4.18
C ALA A 195 -10.02 -10.37 2.74
N LYS A 196 -10.15 -9.15 2.23
CA LYS A 196 -9.69 -8.74 0.90
C LYS A 196 -9.01 -7.40 1.01
N ALA A 197 -7.97 -7.19 0.19
CA ALA A 197 -7.43 -5.86 0.00
C ALA A 197 -8.53 -4.95 -0.59
N PRO A 198 -8.63 -3.69 -0.15
CA PRO A 198 -9.53 -2.74 -0.79
C PRO A 198 -9.16 -2.62 -2.28
N PRO A 199 -10.15 -2.41 -3.16
CA PRO A 199 -9.88 -2.21 -4.58
C PRO A 199 -8.89 -1.05 -4.78
N PRO A 200 -8.05 -1.08 -5.82
CA PRO A 200 -7.15 0.03 -6.14
C PRO A 200 -7.97 1.31 -6.41
N GLY A 201 -8.18 2.10 -5.36
CA GLY A 201 -8.80 3.40 -5.36
C GLY A 201 -7.84 4.43 -4.76
N ASP A 202 -8.35 5.55 -4.26
CA ASP A 202 -7.49 6.61 -3.72
C ASP A 202 -6.73 6.24 -2.44
N GLU A 203 -7.08 5.11 -1.83
CA GLU A 203 -6.48 4.55 -0.62
C GLU A 203 -5.37 3.56 -1.00
N ILE A 204 -4.11 4.01 -0.90
CA ILE A 204 -2.93 3.25 -1.32
C ILE A 204 -2.39 2.43 -0.14
N PRO A 205 -2.04 1.14 -0.35
CA PRO A 205 -1.23 0.40 0.62
C PRO A 205 0.17 1.01 0.73
N ILE A 206 0.46 1.63 1.88
CA ILE A 206 1.78 2.22 2.15
C ILE A 206 2.70 1.10 2.63
N ALA A 207 3.31 0.40 1.68
CA ALA A 207 4.53 -0.34 1.94
C ALA A 207 5.70 0.60 1.60
N MET A 208 6.38 1.14 2.61
CA MET A 208 7.62 1.86 2.36
C MET A 208 8.71 0.90 1.85
N HIS A 209 9.62 1.42 1.04
CA HIS A 209 10.72 0.68 0.41
C HIS A 209 11.54 -0.11 1.43
N GLN A 210 11.81 -1.39 1.12
CA GLN A 210 12.50 -2.34 2.02
C GLN A 210 13.86 -1.84 2.53
N ASP A 211 14.56 -1.05 1.71
CA ASP A 211 15.87 -0.46 2.06
C ASP A 211 15.80 0.63 3.15
N ALA A 212 14.62 1.23 3.39
CA ALA A 212 14.45 2.24 4.44
C ALA A 212 14.73 1.65 5.84
N LEU A 213 14.41 0.37 6.03
CA LEU A 213 14.67 -0.38 7.26
C LEU A 213 16.14 -0.80 7.39
N GLU A 214 16.87 -0.99 6.29
CA GLU A 214 18.30 -1.35 6.33
C GLU A 214 19.20 -0.15 6.60
N LYS A 215 18.89 1.01 6.02
CA LYS A 215 19.80 2.18 6.02
C LYS A 215 19.42 3.25 7.03
N GLY A 216 18.23 3.21 7.61
CA GLY A 216 17.80 4.26 8.54
C GLY A 216 17.68 5.64 7.90
N GLN A 217 17.69 5.72 6.58
CA GLN A 217 17.64 6.99 5.86
C GLN A 217 16.17 7.35 5.61
N ALA A 218 15.72 8.43 6.25
CA ALA A 218 14.65 9.24 5.70
C ALA A 218 15.03 9.55 4.25
N ILE A 219 14.12 9.32 3.30
CA ILE A 219 14.32 9.72 1.91
C ILE A 219 14.70 11.21 1.92
N PRO A 220 15.95 11.59 1.61
CA PRO A 220 16.24 12.97 1.29
C PRO A 220 15.58 13.21 -0.07
N GLN A 221 14.92 14.35 -0.23
CA GLN A 221 14.59 14.83 -1.58
C GLN A 221 15.89 14.86 -2.40
N SER A 222 16.08 13.91 -3.31
CA SER A 222 17.20 13.92 -4.25
C SER A 222 16.69 14.28 -5.63
N THR A 223 16.94 15.52 -6.00
CA THR A 223 17.21 15.95 -7.37
C THR A 223 18.31 15.09 -7.99
N GLY A 224 18.12 14.65 -9.25
CA GLY A 224 19.24 14.35 -10.16
C GLY A 224 19.50 12.87 -10.50
N ILE A 225 18.98 12.48 -11.67
CA ILE A 225 19.51 11.58 -12.71
C ILE A 225 20.83 10.83 -12.40
N GLY A 226 20.81 9.49 -12.54
CA GLY A 226 22.00 8.65 -12.59
C GLY A 226 21.70 7.16 -12.44
N ASP A 227 21.41 6.52 -13.57
CA ASP A 227 21.30 5.09 -13.88
C ASP A 227 21.82 4.06 -12.84
N ALA A 228 20.91 3.23 -12.33
CA ALA A 228 21.22 1.87 -11.88
C ALA A 228 19.96 0.99 -12.00
N GLU A 229 19.90 0.29 -13.12
CA GLU A 229 18.89 -0.68 -13.54
C GLU A 229 19.12 -2.02 -12.83
N TRP A 230 18.32 -2.42 -11.82
CA TRP A 230 18.18 -3.84 -11.42
C TRP A 230 16.80 -4.19 -10.81
N TYR A 231 16.00 -4.88 -11.65
CA TYR A 231 15.04 -5.98 -11.40
C TYR A 231 14.08 -5.95 -10.20
N SER A 232 12.91 -5.34 -10.42
CA SER A 232 11.67 -5.62 -9.69
C SER A 232 10.80 -6.63 -10.46
N GLY A 233 11.18 -7.92 -10.43
CA GLY A 233 10.46 -9.03 -11.09
C GLY A 233 9.01 -9.31 -10.62
N ARG A 234 8.37 -8.35 -9.93
CA ARG A 234 6.97 -8.38 -9.52
C ARG A 234 6.15 -7.21 -10.06
N GLN A 235 6.78 -6.12 -10.56
CA GLN A 235 6.08 -5.03 -11.26
C GLN A 235 5.71 -5.41 -12.70
N ASP A 236 6.54 -6.21 -13.38
CA ASP A 236 6.29 -6.64 -14.75
C ASP A 236 5.03 -7.50 -14.89
N PHE A 237 4.69 -8.30 -13.87
CA PHE A 237 3.48 -9.12 -13.91
C PHE A 237 2.21 -8.25 -13.91
N TYR A 238 2.20 -7.15 -13.14
CA TYR A 238 1.06 -6.25 -13.06
C TYR A 238 0.90 -5.42 -14.33
N GLU A 239 1.99 -4.90 -14.90
CA GLU A 239 1.95 -4.17 -16.17
C GLU A 239 1.65 -5.08 -17.37
N LEU A 240 2.11 -6.34 -17.36
CA LEU A 240 1.77 -7.33 -18.39
C LEU A 240 0.26 -7.68 -18.36
N VAL A 241 -0.30 -7.89 -17.17
CA VAL A 241 -1.74 -8.16 -17.00
C VAL A 241 -2.58 -6.93 -17.37
N ARG A 242 -2.13 -5.72 -17.01
CA ARG A 242 -2.76 -4.45 -17.40
C ARG A 242 -2.75 -4.23 -18.90
N ARG A 243 -1.61 -4.43 -19.57
CA ARG A 243 -1.48 -4.33 -21.03
C ARG A 243 -2.34 -5.37 -21.74
N ARG A 244 -2.37 -6.63 -21.30
CA ARG A 244 -3.24 -7.66 -21.87
C ARG A 244 -4.73 -7.29 -21.80
N ARG A 245 -5.19 -6.73 -20.67
CA ARG A 245 -6.57 -6.24 -20.55
C ARG A 245 -6.85 -5.03 -21.44
N MET A 246 -5.90 -4.11 -21.55
CA MET A 246 -6.02 -2.94 -22.42
C MET A 246 -6.08 -3.33 -23.92
N TYR A 247 -5.24 -4.27 -24.36
CA TYR A 247 -5.26 -4.77 -25.74
C TYR A 247 -6.53 -5.57 -26.06
N LEU A 248 -7.06 -6.34 -25.10
CA LEU A 248 -8.35 -7.02 -25.28
C LEU A 248 -9.52 -6.04 -25.43
N LEU A 249 -9.53 -4.95 -24.64
CA LEU A 249 -10.55 -3.90 -24.73
C LEU A 249 -10.44 -3.11 -26.04
N LEU A 250 -9.24 -2.68 -26.43
CA LEU A 250 -9.01 -1.99 -27.71
C LEU A 250 -9.36 -2.88 -28.91
N GLY A 251 -8.95 -4.16 -28.88
CA GLY A 251 -9.29 -5.13 -29.91
C GLY A 251 -10.81 -5.34 -30.06
N ALA A 252 -11.53 -5.47 -28.94
CA ALA A 252 -12.99 -5.62 -28.96
C ALA A 252 -13.70 -4.38 -29.53
N THR A 253 -13.23 -3.17 -29.20
CA THR A 253 -13.80 -1.93 -29.75
C THR A 253 -13.54 -1.77 -31.26
N ALA A 254 -12.35 -2.13 -31.74
CA ALA A 254 -12.02 -2.08 -33.16
C ALA A 254 -12.84 -3.08 -33.98
N VAL A 255 -13.02 -4.31 -33.48
CA VAL A 255 -13.86 -5.32 -34.13
C VAL A 255 -15.33 -4.89 -34.17
N MET A 256 -15.84 -4.29 -33.08
CA MET A 256 -17.21 -3.78 -33.04
C MET A 256 -17.42 -2.62 -34.02
N ALA A 257 -16.46 -1.69 -34.11
CA ALA A 257 -16.51 -0.57 -35.05
C ALA A 257 -16.49 -1.06 -36.52
N LEU A 258 -15.64 -2.04 -36.84
CA LEU A 258 -15.60 -2.69 -38.16
C LEU A 258 -16.93 -3.40 -38.48
N PHE A 259 -17.53 -4.09 -37.51
CA PHE A 259 -18.81 -4.75 -37.69
C PHE A 259 -19.95 -3.75 -37.96
N ILE A 260 -19.97 -2.63 -37.24
CA ILE A 260 -20.95 -1.55 -37.45
C ILE A 260 -20.75 -0.89 -38.83
N PHE A 261 -19.50 -0.65 -39.23
CA PHE A 261 -19.19 -0.05 -40.52
C PHE A 261 -19.57 -0.96 -41.68
N MET A 262 -19.25 -2.26 -41.59
CA MET A 262 -19.65 -3.25 -42.59
C MET A 262 -21.18 -3.41 -42.68
N ARG A 263 -21.90 -3.34 -41.54
CA ARG A 263 -23.37 -3.37 -41.55
C ARG A 263 -23.99 -2.15 -42.25
N ARG A 264 -23.39 -0.97 -42.11
CA ARG A 264 -23.85 0.25 -42.79
C ARG A 264 -23.58 0.21 -44.29
N SER A 265 -22.44 -0.34 -44.71
CA SER A 265 -22.09 -0.50 -46.13
C SER A 265 -22.99 -1.52 -46.86
N CYS A 266 -23.55 -2.51 -46.15
CA CYS A 266 -24.47 -3.48 -46.74
C CYS A 266 -25.91 -2.96 -46.94
N GLN A 267 -26.29 -1.78 -46.42
CA GLN A 267 -27.62 -1.20 -46.65
C GLN A 267 -27.67 -0.17 -47.80
N MET A 268 -26.58 0.02 -48.54
CA MET A 268 -26.48 1.05 -49.58
C MET A 268 -26.30 0.47 -51.00
N TYR A 269 -27.15 -0.47 -51.40
CA TYR A 269 -27.40 -0.74 -52.82
C TYR A 269 -28.83 -1.23 -53.05
N PRO A 270 -29.74 -0.40 -53.60
CA PRO A 270 -30.82 -0.92 -54.41
C PRO A 270 -30.35 -1.03 -55.87
N PHE A 271 -30.50 -2.24 -56.42
CA PHE A 271 -30.53 -2.52 -57.85
C PHE A 271 -31.45 -1.55 -58.60
N ALA A 272 -30.98 -0.88 -59.67
CA ALA A 272 -31.73 -0.61 -60.90
C ALA A 272 -30.95 0.22 -61.96
N SER A 273 -30.92 -0.29 -63.19
CA SER A 273 -30.99 0.42 -64.50
C SER A 273 -29.81 1.33 -64.93
N LEU A 274 -29.39 1.47 -66.19
CA LEU A 274 -29.99 1.14 -67.49
C LEU A 274 -28.91 1.16 -68.60
N ILE A 275 -29.14 0.35 -69.63
CA ILE A 275 -28.48 0.22 -70.94
C ILE A 275 -28.69 1.45 -71.84
N ARG A 276 -27.68 1.82 -72.67
CA ARG A 276 -27.74 2.30 -74.10
C ARG A 276 -26.44 3.06 -74.46
N LEU A 277 -25.89 3.13 -75.68
CA LEU A 277 -25.84 2.33 -76.92
C LEU A 277 -25.10 3.21 -77.97
N PHE A 278 -24.25 2.58 -78.80
CA PHE A 278 -23.72 3.03 -80.13
C PHE A 278 -22.74 4.25 -80.21
N ASN A 279 -21.86 4.45 -81.20
CA ASN A 279 -21.10 3.69 -82.24
C ASN A 279 -20.53 4.74 -83.25
N LYS A 280 -19.48 4.36 -84.01
CA LYS A 280 -18.82 4.98 -85.19
C LYS A 280 -17.67 5.96 -84.89
N SER A 281 -16.40 5.72 -85.29
CA SER A 281 -15.74 5.32 -86.56
C SER A 281 -15.34 6.51 -87.45
N SER A 282 -14.02 6.65 -87.74
CA SER A 282 -13.38 6.91 -89.07
C SER A 282 -12.15 7.87 -89.06
N TYR A 283 -10.97 7.31 -89.39
CA TYR A 283 -9.90 7.72 -90.33
C TYR A 283 -9.66 9.22 -90.79
N VAL A 284 -8.47 9.79 -90.43
CA VAL A 284 -7.30 10.40 -91.18
C VAL A 284 -7.51 10.96 -92.64
N PRO A 285 -6.94 12.14 -93.10
CA PRO A 285 -5.49 12.33 -93.39
C PRO A 285 -4.78 13.73 -93.42
N ARG A 286 -3.45 13.65 -93.17
CA ARG A 286 -2.20 14.28 -93.71
C ARG A 286 -2.12 15.64 -94.46
N ALA A 287 -0.94 16.28 -94.29
CA ALA A 287 -0.14 17.24 -95.12
C ALA A 287 -0.06 18.68 -94.54
N THR A 288 1.02 19.48 -94.56
CA THR A 288 2.41 19.41 -95.10
C THR A 288 3.25 20.56 -94.49
N LEU A 289 4.57 20.35 -94.41
CA LEU A 289 5.74 21.27 -94.52
C LEU A 289 5.54 22.79 -94.80
N VAL A 290 6.37 23.65 -94.17
CA VAL A 290 7.40 24.54 -94.82
C VAL A 290 8.34 25.15 -93.75
N GLU A 291 9.61 25.29 -94.13
CA GLU A 291 10.82 25.80 -93.45
C GLU A 291 10.80 27.29 -93.05
N ALA A 292 11.54 27.63 -91.99
CA ALA A 292 12.73 28.51 -91.98
C ALA A 292 13.28 28.65 -90.55
#